data_AF-A0A1W1D5M6-F1
#
_entry.id   AF-A0A1W1D5M6-F1
#
_cell.length_a   1.000
_cell.length_b   1.000
_cell.length_c   1.000
_cell.angle_alpha   90.00
_cell.angle_beta   90.00
_cell.angle_gamma   90.00
#
_symmetry.space_group_name_H-M   'P 1'
#
loop_
_entity.id
_entity.type
_entity.pdbx_description
1 polymer ?
#
loop_
_entity_poly.entity_id
_entity_poly.type
_entity_poly.pdbx_seq_one_letter_code
_entity_poly.pdbx_strand_id
1 'polypeptide(L)'
;MFSSDLIVTFFFIVLLFIRQIFVIKQPRKINYAPLVLGIGILGSLTHFIITPERVHFILLIKESLFPLFVALLLYLIINVIQQTQKAQEEQKIGEMLNNNIYEILNLKDFVYTLEKRIILLMQENKREQEIIKEHFKNGLKTFEIMKKNQELMLERFDIVEIWQKNVNDLLDDFTHTKVPEFDDVIHKHIDILRVAEQDHFNKLKLEIEKYAPTQIDVENDIKELKQNMVEIKNLGDVIAKSITKHILHQLSDIIKEFESQVSHLKSHTEAVTTSLAEGENFLHNIKLQSEMIMKQMRLSSDKMEVLQSQNDKLYNSYDVVKDLIHDIETVRKEYLQSKITLSDMIDTFYHTEKEEIQQIKSEIMTLMELLSQKIEASIKQLQEHYHITDTTLPQSVQILSQKNKVLQEYTQFNQAKSPKEEE
;
A
#
# COMPACT_ATOMS: atom_id res chain seq x y z
N MET A 1 -62.18 -61.86 61.04
CA MET A 1 -61.84 -61.75 59.61
C MET A 1 -62.51 -60.49 59.10
N PHE A 2 -61.75 -59.60 58.46
CA PHE A 2 -62.30 -58.37 57.89
C PHE A 2 -63.40 -58.72 56.89
N SER A 3 -64.53 -58.05 56.99
CA SER A 3 -65.62 -58.19 56.03
C SER A 3 -65.16 -57.73 54.63
N SER A 4 -65.75 -58.32 53.59
CA SER A 4 -65.32 -58.12 52.20
C SER A 4 -65.42 -56.65 51.74
N ASP A 5 -66.33 -55.88 52.32
CA ASP A 5 -66.51 -54.44 52.12
C ASP A 5 -65.31 -53.60 52.61
N LEU A 6 -64.72 -53.97 53.75
CA LEU A 6 -63.49 -53.33 54.24
C LEU A 6 -62.31 -53.61 53.32
N ILE A 7 -62.17 -54.85 52.83
CA ILE A 7 -61.08 -55.23 51.91
C ILE A 7 -61.17 -54.44 50.60
N VAL A 8 -62.38 -54.28 50.04
CA VAL A 8 -62.61 -53.47 48.84
C VAL A 8 -62.27 -52.00 49.10
N THR A 9 -62.68 -51.45 50.24
CA THR A 9 -62.32 -50.08 50.64
C THR A 9 -60.81 -49.88 50.73
N PHE A 10 -60.10 -50.82 51.37
CA PHE A 10 -58.64 -50.79 51.46
C PHE A 10 -57.96 -50.84 50.09
N PHE A 11 -58.47 -51.69 49.18
CA PHE A 11 -57.95 -51.77 47.83
C PHE A 11 -58.03 -50.42 47.10
N PHE A 12 -59.16 -49.72 47.18
CA PHE A 12 -59.31 -48.40 46.57
C PHE A 12 -58.44 -47.33 47.24
N ILE A 13 -58.33 -47.33 48.57
CA ILE A 13 -57.45 -46.42 49.32
C ILE A 13 -55.99 -46.58 48.87
N VAL A 14 -55.51 -47.83 48.80
CA VAL A 14 -54.12 -48.14 48.39
C VAL A 14 -53.90 -47.78 46.92
N LEU A 15 -54.83 -48.11 46.04
CA LEU A 15 -54.73 -47.80 44.61
C LEU A 15 -54.63 -46.29 44.35
N LEU A 16 -55.43 -45.50 45.06
CA LEU A 16 -55.38 -44.05 44.97
C LEU A 16 -54.11 -43.46 45.60
N PHE A 17 -53.63 -44.04 46.69
CA PHE A 17 -52.37 -43.64 47.31
C PHE A 17 -51.17 -43.88 46.37
N ILE A 18 -51.10 -45.05 45.72
CA ILE A 18 -50.04 -45.36 44.73
C ILE A 18 -50.14 -44.41 43.53
N ARG A 19 -51.35 -44.16 43.04
CA ARG A 19 -51.58 -43.21 41.94
C ARG A 19 -51.14 -41.80 42.32
N GLN A 20 -51.43 -41.35 43.54
CA GLN A 20 -51.01 -40.06 44.06
C GLN A 20 -49.48 -39.94 44.10
N ILE A 21 -48.75 -40.97 44.57
CA ILE A 21 -47.29 -41.00 44.55
C ILE A 21 -46.73 -40.87 43.13
N PHE A 22 -47.37 -41.51 42.15
CA PHE A 22 -46.95 -41.43 40.75
C PHE A 22 -47.23 -40.05 40.13
N VAL A 23 -48.40 -39.49 40.39
CA VAL A 23 -48.83 -38.17 39.88
C VAL A 23 -48.04 -37.02 40.52
N ILE A 24 -47.54 -37.19 41.74
CA ILE A 24 -46.65 -36.23 42.40
C ILE A 24 -45.40 -35.92 41.55
N LYS A 25 -44.95 -36.86 40.69
CA LYS A 25 -43.81 -36.64 39.77
C LYS A 25 -44.19 -35.86 38.49
N GLN A 26 -45.46 -35.54 38.27
CA GLN A 26 -45.95 -34.95 37.03
C GLN A 26 -46.36 -33.47 37.21
N PRO A 27 -46.16 -32.61 36.19
CA PRO A 27 -46.38 -31.16 36.29
C PRO A 27 -47.86 -30.75 36.40
N ARG A 28 -48.82 -31.63 36.05
CA ARG A 28 -50.27 -31.37 36.21
C ARG A 28 -50.82 -32.13 37.41
N LYS A 29 -50.78 -31.46 38.57
CA LYS A 29 -51.08 -32.02 39.89
C LYS A 29 -52.61 -32.10 40.11
N ILE A 30 -53.21 -33.28 39.97
CA ILE A 30 -54.54 -33.56 40.57
C ILE A 30 -54.30 -34.06 41.99
N ASN A 31 -54.88 -33.38 42.99
CA ASN A 31 -54.71 -33.77 44.39
C ASN A 31 -55.74 -34.84 44.78
N TYR A 32 -55.31 -36.09 44.87
CA TYR A 32 -56.16 -37.21 45.29
C TYR A 32 -56.22 -37.39 46.83
N ALA A 33 -55.49 -36.57 47.61
CA ALA A 33 -55.50 -36.68 49.08
C ALA A 33 -56.91 -36.52 49.69
N PRO A 34 -57.76 -35.55 49.27
CA PRO A 34 -59.13 -35.44 49.75
C PRO A 34 -59.99 -36.66 49.36
N LEU A 35 -59.66 -37.31 48.24
CA LEU A 35 -60.41 -38.45 47.71
C LEU A 35 -60.08 -39.75 48.47
N VAL A 36 -58.82 -39.92 48.89
CA VAL A 36 -58.39 -40.98 49.82
C VAL A 36 -59.14 -40.87 51.15
N LEU A 37 -59.25 -39.66 51.71
CA LEU A 37 -60.00 -39.40 52.94
C LEU A 37 -61.51 -39.64 52.76
N GLY A 38 -62.08 -39.21 51.63
CA GLY A 38 -63.49 -39.44 51.29
C GLY A 38 -63.87 -40.92 51.21
N ILE A 39 -63.03 -41.76 50.60
CA ILE A 39 -63.28 -43.21 50.53
C ILE A 39 -63.11 -43.89 51.89
N GLY A 40 -62.18 -43.42 52.72
CA GLY A 40 -62.05 -43.89 54.11
C GLY A 40 -63.31 -43.62 54.94
N ILE A 41 -63.90 -42.42 54.81
CA ILE A 41 -65.17 -42.06 55.45
C ILE A 41 -66.33 -42.91 54.91
N LEU A 42 -66.44 -43.03 53.58
CA LEU A 42 -67.50 -43.80 52.96
C LEU A 42 -67.44 -45.29 53.32
N GLY A 43 -66.26 -45.90 53.30
CA GLY A 43 -66.09 -47.31 53.69
C GLY A 43 -66.33 -47.54 55.18
N SER A 44 -65.96 -46.58 56.02
CA SER A 44 -66.26 -46.59 57.46
C SER A 44 -67.76 -46.59 57.74
N LEU A 45 -68.50 -45.68 57.08
CA LEU A 45 -69.96 -45.58 57.18
C LEU A 45 -70.67 -46.80 56.58
N THR A 46 -70.22 -47.27 55.43
CA THR A 46 -70.82 -48.40 54.72
C THR A 46 -70.70 -49.68 55.55
N HIS A 47 -69.52 -49.94 56.14
CA HIS A 47 -69.30 -51.10 57.00
C HIS A 47 -70.16 -51.04 58.27
N PHE A 48 -70.34 -49.85 58.84
CA PHE A 48 -71.19 -49.63 60.01
C PHE A 48 -72.68 -49.89 59.72
N ILE A 49 -73.16 -49.53 58.52
CA ILE A 49 -74.58 -49.68 58.13
C ILE A 49 -74.92 -51.12 57.71
N ILE A 50 -74.02 -51.81 56.98
CA ILE A 50 -74.29 -53.12 56.38
C ILE A 50 -74.20 -54.28 57.39
N THR A 51 -73.59 -54.07 58.56
CA THR A 51 -73.37 -55.13 59.56
C THR A 51 -74.25 -54.93 60.81
N PRO A 52 -75.58 -55.16 60.75
CA PRO A 52 -76.49 -54.85 61.86
C PRO A 52 -76.47 -55.86 63.02
N GLU A 53 -75.90 -57.06 62.84
CA GLU A 53 -76.01 -58.15 63.82
C GLU A 53 -74.65 -58.72 64.22
N ARG A 54 -73.97 -58.08 65.19
CA ARG A 54 -72.94 -58.75 66.00
C ARG A 54 -73.08 -58.39 67.47
N VAL A 55 -72.92 -59.40 68.33
CA VAL A 55 -73.09 -59.39 69.80
C VAL A 55 -72.11 -58.45 70.53
N HIS A 56 -71.17 -57.79 69.82
CA HIS A 56 -70.17 -56.89 70.40
C HIS A 56 -70.07 -55.57 69.63
N PHE A 57 -70.90 -54.59 70.01
CA PHE A 57 -70.93 -53.23 69.44
C PHE A 57 -69.56 -52.53 69.41
N ILE A 58 -68.73 -52.73 70.45
CA ILE A 58 -67.38 -52.13 70.54
C ILE A 58 -66.45 -52.66 69.43
N LEU A 59 -66.59 -53.93 69.04
CA LEU A 59 -65.76 -54.51 67.99
C LEU A 59 -66.12 -53.93 66.61
N LEU A 60 -67.42 -53.71 66.36
CA LEU A 60 -67.92 -53.09 65.14
C LEU A 60 -67.40 -51.66 64.99
N ILE A 61 -67.46 -50.85 66.04
CA ILE A 61 -66.93 -49.47 66.00
C ILE A 61 -65.42 -49.47 65.67
N LYS A 62 -64.65 -50.38 66.28
CA LYS A 62 -63.22 -50.49 66.01
C LYS A 62 -62.93 -50.90 64.57
N GLU A 63 -63.66 -51.88 64.03
CA GLU A 63 -63.50 -52.35 62.66
C GLU A 63 -63.96 -51.30 61.63
N SER A 64 -65.08 -50.60 61.88
CA SER A 64 -65.58 -49.50 61.04
C SER A 64 -64.68 -48.28 61.03
N LEU A 65 -64.01 -47.91 62.13
CA LEU A 65 -63.11 -46.75 62.17
C LEU A 65 -61.74 -47.02 61.53
N PHE A 66 -61.39 -48.28 61.31
CA PHE A 66 -60.07 -48.65 60.82
C PHE A 66 -59.75 -48.10 59.40
N PRO A 67 -60.65 -48.16 58.40
CA PRO A 67 -60.44 -47.50 57.09
C PRO A 67 -60.25 -45.98 57.19
N LEU A 68 -60.99 -45.33 58.08
CA LEU A 68 -60.88 -43.88 58.29
C LEU A 68 -59.52 -43.52 58.91
N PHE A 69 -59.04 -44.30 59.87
CA PHE A 69 -57.73 -44.11 60.47
C PHE A 69 -56.60 -44.27 59.45
N VAL A 70 -56.67 -45.31 58.60
CA VAL A 70 -55.67 -45.53 57.54
C VAL A 70 -55.71 -44.41 56.49
N ALA A 71 -56.90 -43.99 56.06
CA ALA A 71 -57.04 -42.88 55.11
C ALA A 71 -56.49 -41.56 55.68
N LEU A 72 -56.69 -41.29 56.98
CA LEU A 72 -56.18 -40.09 57.65
C LEU A 72 -54.65 -40.11 57.77
N LEU A 73 -54.06 -41.26 58.08
CA LEU A 73 -52.61 -41.43 58.14
C LEU A 73 -51.98 -41.19 56.76
N LEU A 74 -52.54 -41.80 55.71
CA LEU A 74 -52.06 -41.60 54.34
C LEU A 74 -52.25 -40.15 53.85
N TYR A 75 -53.35 -39.49 54.23
CA TYR A 75 -53.58 -38.08 53.95
C TYR A 75 -52.48 -37.18 54.54
N LEU A 76 -52.10 -37.41 55.82
CA LEU A 76 -51.02 -36.67 56.46
C LEU A 76 -49.67 -36.87 55.75
N ILE A 77 -49.34 -38.12 55.38
CA ILE A 77 -48.11 -38.43 54.64
C ILE A 77 -48.08 -37.69 53.30
N ILE A 78 -49.17 -37.74 52.53
CA ILE A 78 -49.25 -37.06 51.22
C ILE A 78 -49.05 -35.55 51.39
N ASN A 79 -49.69 -34.95 52.41
CA ASN A 79 -49.61 -33.51 52.63
C ASN A 79 -48.19 -33.05 53.00
N VAL A 80 -47.50 -33.80 53.87
CA VAL A 80 -46.10 -33.53 54.24
C VAL A 80 -45.19 -33.63 53.01
N ILE A 81 -45.36 -34.67 52.18
CA ILE A 81 -44.57 -34.83 50.94
C ILE A 81 -44.81 -33.67 49.97
N GLN A 82 -46.06 -33.22 49.83
CA GLN A 82 -46.38 -32.08 48.97
C GLN A 82 -45.76 -30.78 49.47
N GLN A 83 -45.75 -30.55 50.78
CA GLN A 83 -45.19 -29.34 51.38
C GLN A 83 -43.66 -29.30 51.24
N THR A 84 -42.97 -30.43 51.47
CA THR A 84 -41.51 -30.49 51.32
C THR A 84 -41.06 -30.30 49.88
N GLN A 85 -41.79 -30.82 48.90
CA GLN A 85 -41.48 -30.60 47.49
C GLN A 85 -41.65 -29.15 47.04
N LYS A 86 -42.73 -28.48 47.50
CA LYS A 86 -42.92 -27.05 47.19
C LYS A 86 -41.79 -26.20 47.73
N ALA A 87 -41.37 -26.44 48.98
CA ALA A 87 -40.25 -25.73 49.58
C ALA A 87 -38.93 -25.96 48.81
N GLN A 88 -38.68 -27.18 48.34
CA GLN A 88 -37.51 -27.49 47.52
C GLN A 88 -37.56 -26.86 46.11
N GLU A 89 -38.73 -26.84 45.47
CA GLU A 89 -38.93 -26.16 44.17
C GLU A 89 -38.67 -24.64 44.31
N GLU A 90 -39.22 -24.00 45.33
CA GLU A 90 -39.01 -22.57 45.60
C GLU A 90 -37.54 -22.24 45.90
N GLN A 91 -36.85 -23.07 46.68
CA GLN A 91 -35.41 -22.90 46.94
C GLN A 91 -34.59 -23.01 45.65
N LYS A 92 -34.84 -24.02 44.81
CA LYS A 92 -34.14 -24.19 43.53
C LYS A 92 -34.38 -23.02 42.58
N ILE A 93 -35.61 -22.50 42.53
CA ILE A 93 -35.94 -21.31 41.73
C ILE A 93 -35.17 -20.10 42.26
N GLY A 94 -35.10 -19.92 43.59
CA GLY A 94 -34.32 -18.84 44.21
C GLY A 94 -32.84 -18.91 43.89
N GLU A 95 -32.22 -20.10 44.00
CA GLU A 95 -30.81 -20.32 43.64
C GLU A 95 -30.56 -20.06 42.14
N MET A 96 -31.44 -20.54 41.26
CA MET A 96 -31.35 -20.28 39.82
C MET A 96 -31.46 -18.78 39.50
N LEU A 97 -32.40 -18.06 40.12
CA LEU A 97 -32.55 -16.62 39.93
C LEU A 97 -31.31 -15.86 40.39
N ASN A 98 -30.73 -16.25 41.53
CA ASN A 98 -29.53 -15.59 42.06
C ASN A 98 -28.31 -15.81 41.16
N ASN A 99 -28.14 -17.02 40.62
CA ASN A 99 -27.10 -17.32 39.63
C ASN A 99 -27.30 -16.49 38.35
N ASN A 100 -28.52 -16.42 37.84
CA ASN A 100 -28.84 -15.60 36.67
C ASN A 100 -28.56 -14.11 36.91
N ILE A 101 -28.85 -13.59 38.11
CA ILE A 101 -28.51 -12.20 38.47
C ILE A 101 -26.99 -11.98 38.45
N TYR A 102 -26.22 -12.93 38.97
CA TYR A 102 -24.76 -12.86 38.96
C TYR A 102 -24.20 -12.89 37.52
N GLU A 103 -24.73 -13.76 36.67
CA GLU A 103 -24.37 -13.81 35.25
C GLU A 103 -24.71 -12.50 34.51
N ILE A 104 -25.88 -11.91 34.77
CA ILE A 104 -26.29 -10.63 34.20
C ILE A 104 -25.36 -9.49 34.66
N LEU A 105 -24.94 -9.49 35.93
CA LEU A 105 -23.99 -8.49 36.45
C LEU A 105 -22.62 -8.63 35.77
N ASN A 106 -22.11 -9.85 35.61
CA ASN A 106 -20.86 -10.09 34.90
C ASN A 106 -20.94 -9.68 33.43
N LEU A 107 -22.07 -9.96 32.77
CA LEU A 107 -22.29 -9.55 31.39
C LEU A 107 -22.32 -8.02 31.26
N LYS A 108 -22.94 -7.32 32.22
CA LYS A 108 -22.95 -5.85 32.26
C LYS A 108 -21.54 -5.27 32.38
N ASP A 109 -20.72 -5.81 33.28
CA ASP A 109 -19.33 -5.35 33.45
C ASP A 109 -18.47 -5.64 32.22
N PHE A 110 -18.70 -6.79 31.57
CA PHE A 110 -18.04 -7.13 30.30
C PHE A 110 -18.43 -6.15 29.18
N VAL A 111 -19.72 -5.85 29.03
CA VAL A 111 -20.22 -4.87 28.03
C VAL A 111 -19.63 -3.49 28.30
N TYR A 112 -19.60 -3.03 29.55
CA TYR A 112 -18.98 -1.75 29.91
C TYR A 112 -17.48 -1.71 29.57
N THR A 113 -16.77 -2.80 29.83
CA THR A 113 -15.35 -2.92 29.48
C THR A 113 -15.12 -2.89 27.97
N LEU A 114 -15.97 -3.57 27.21
CA LEU A 114 -15.96 -3.53 25.75
C LEU A 114 -16.23 -2.13 25.21
N GLU A 115 -17.24 -1.43 25.74
CA GLU A 115 -17.58 -0.07 25.34
C GLU A 115 -16.39 0.88 25.55
N LYS A 116 -15.74 0.82 26.72
CA LYS A 116 -14.54 1.62 27.00
C LYS A 116 -13.39 1.31 26.02
N ARG A 117 -13.21 0.04 25.66
CA ARG A 117 -12.17 -0.38 24.71
C ARG A 117 -12.48 0.08 23.28
N ILE A 118 -13.75 0.02 22.87
CA ILE A 118 -14.20 0.53 21.56
C ILE A 118 -13.96 2.04 21.48
N ILE A 119 -14.30 2.80 22.52
CA ILE A 119 -14.06 4.26 22.56
C ILE A 119 -12.57 4.59 22.42
N LEU A 120 -11.70 3.86 23.13
CA LEU A 120 -10.25 4.04 23.02
C LEU A 120 -9.73 3.73 21.61
N LEU A 121 -10.17 2.61 21.02
CA LEU A 121 -9.80 2.24 19.65
C LEU A 121 -10.31 3.25 18.61
N MET A 122 -11.51 3.80 18.79
CA MET A 122 -12.04 4.85 17.90
C MET A 122 -11.22 6.13 18.00
N GLN A 123 -10.77 6.52 19.21
CA GLN A 123 -9.91 7.68 19.39
C GLN A 123 -8.51 7.47 18.80
N GLU A 124 -7.94 6.28 18.97
CA GLU A 124 -6.64 5.91 18.40
C GLU A 124 -6.70 5.91 16.87
N ASN A 125 -7.69 5.26 16.27
CA ASN A 125 -7.90 5.25 14.83
C ASN A 125 -8.11 6.69 14.29
N LYS A 126 -8.84 7.55 15.01
CA LYS A 126 -8.97 8.96 14.62
C LYS A 126 -7.61 9.68 14.58
N ARG A 127 -6.75 9.46 15.57
CA ARG A 127 -5.39 10.04 15.59
C ARG A 127 -4.53 9.49 14.46
N GLU A 128 -4.57 8.18 14.20
CA GLU A 128 -3.84 7.59 13.08
C GLU A 128 -4.29 8.16 11.74
N GLN A 129 -5.59 8.35 11.54
CA GLN A 129 -6.11 9.02 10.34
C GLN A 129 -5.65 10.47 10.21
N GLU A 130 -5.57 11.22 11.32
CA GLU A 130 -5.03 12.59 11.32
C GLU A 130 -3.54 12.60 10.94
N ILE A 131 -2.75 11.67 11.47
CA ILE A 131 -1.33 11.50 11.13
C ILE A 131 -1.18 11.15 9.64
N ILE A 132 -1.97 10.21 9.11
CA ILE A 132 -1.94 9.84 7.68
C ILE A 132 -2.30 11.05 6.80
N LYS A 133 -3.34 11.83 7.18
CA LYS A 133 -3.73 13.04 6.44
C LYS A 133 -2.61 14.09 6.45
N GLU A 134 -1.92 14.24 7.57
CA GLU A 134 -0.80 15.17 7.69
C GLU A 134 0.40 14.72 6.83
N HIS A 135 0.76 13.44 6.88
CA HIS A 135 1.79 12.87 6.00
C HIS A 135 1.44 13.03 4.52
N PHE A 136 0.18 12.78 4.14
CA PHE A 136 -0.28 12.97 2.77
C PHE A 136 -0.19 14.44 2.35
N LYS A 137 -0.60 15.38 3.21
CA LYS A 137 -0.49 16.83 2.95
C LYS A 137 0.97 17.27 2.79
N ASN A 138 1.87 16.73 3.60
CA ASN A 138 3.30 17.02 3.50
C ASN A 138 3.89 16.42 2.22
N GLY A 139 3.53 15.17 1.89
CA GLY A 139 3.92 14.53 0.62
C GLY A 139 3.45 15.33 -0.60
N LEU A 140 2.22 15.84 -0.58
CA LEU A 140 1.68 16.68 -1.66
C LEU A 140 2.52 17.96 -1.87
N LYS A 141 2.93 18.62 -0.78
CA LYS A 141 3.84 19.79 -0.86
C LYS A 141 5.19 19.41 -1.46
N THR A 142 5.75 18.27 -1.08
CA THR A 142 7.01 17.78 -1.66
C THR A 142 6.86 17.51 -3.16
N PHE A 143 5.73 16.94 -3.59
CA PHE A 143 5.44 16.75 -5.01
C PHE A 143 5.28 18.07 -5.76
N GLU A 144 4.64 19.08 -5.18
CA GLU A 144 4.57 20.42 -5.79
C GLU A 144 5.95 21.05 -5.97
N ILE A 145 6.83 20.91 -4.97
CA ILE A 145 8.22 21.37 -5.07
C ILE A 145 8.97 20.58 -6.15
N MET A 146 8.78 19.26 -6.21
CA MET A 146 9.42 18.40 -7.21
C MET A 146 8.98 18.76 -8.63
N LYS A 147 7.67 18.97 -8.83
CA LYS A 147 7.11 19.44 -10.10
C LYS A 147 7.71 20.78 -10.51
N LYS A 148 7.76 21.76 -9.59
CA LYS A 148 8.36 23.07 -9.85
C LYS A 148 9.85 22.96 -10.22
N ASN A 149 10.59 22.07 -9.56
CA ASN A 149 11.99 21.82 -9.90
C ASN A 149 12.15 21.14 -11.27
N GLN A 150 11.24 20.25 -11.66
CA GLN A 150 11.22 19.63 -12.99
C GLN A 150 10.93 20.67 -14.08
N GLU A 151 9.98 21.57 -13.85
CA GLU A 151 9.69 22.69 -14.77
C GLU A 151 10.93 23.60 -14.95
N LEU A 152 11.63 23.95 -13.87
CA LEU A 152 12.87 24.72 -13.92
C LEU A 152 14.00 23.96 -14.65
N MET A 153 14.06 22.64 -14.48
CA MET A 153 15.05 21.81 -15.16
C MET A 153 14.80 21.74 -16.66
N LEU A 154 13.53 21.65 -17.09
CA LEU A 154 13.16 21.72 -18.51
C LEU A 154 13.56 23.07 -19.12
N GLU A 155 13.25 24.18 -18.44
CA GLU A 155 13.66 25.51 -18.90
C GLU A 155 15.19 25.62 -19.07
N ARG A 156 15.97 25.01 -18.17
CA ARG A 156 17.43 24.96 -18.29
C ARG A 156 17.89 24.11 -19.47
N PHE A 157 17.21 23.01 -19.79
CA PHE A 157 17.53 22.22 -20.97
C PHE A 157 17.26 23.00 -22.25
N ASP A 158 16.16 23.74 -22.33
CA ASP A 158 15.86 24.60 -23.48
C ASP A 158 16.97 25.66 -23.68
N ILE A 159 17.46 26.27 -22.60
CA ILE A 159 18.59 27.21 -22.65
C ILE A 159 19.87 26.51 -23.14
N VAL A 160 20.15 25.30 -22.67
CA VAL A 160 21.32 24.52 -23.10
C VAL A 160 21.22 24.14 -24.58
N GLU A 161 20.03 23.79 -25.08
CA GLU A 161 19.80 23.50 -26.49
C GLU A 161 20.03 24.73 -27.37
N ILE A 162 19.52 25.90 -26.95
CA ILE A 162 19.80 27.17 -27.62
C ILE A 162 21.30 27.48 -27.62
N TRP A 163 21.98 27.25 -26.50
CA TRP A 163 23.41 27.49 -26.39
C TRP A 163 24.22 26.55 -27.29
N GLN A 164 23.88 25.26 -27.31
CA GLN A 164 24.48 24.28 -28.20
C GLN A 164 24.30 24.67 -29.67
N LYS A 165 23.11 25.11 -30.05
CA LYS A 165 22.83 25.58 -31.40
C LYS A 165 23.71 26.79 -31.76
N ASN A 166 23.78 27.79 -30.89
CA ASN A 166 24.62 28.97 -31.11
C ASN A 166 26.12 28.62 -31.21
N VAL A 167 26.60 27.67 -30.38
CA VAL A 167 27.99 27.19 -30.44
C VAL A 167 28.25 26.48 -31.76
N ASN A 168 27.32 25.64 -32.22
CA ASN A 168 27.44 24.96 -33.51
C ASN A 168 27.44 25.98 -34.67
N ASP A 169 26.55 26.97 -34.66
CA ASP A 169 26.49 28.00 -35.69
C ASP A 169 27.79 28.83 -35.73
N LEU A 170 28.35 29.18 -34.57
CA LEU A 170 29.65 29.87 -34.46
C LEU A 170 30.82 28.99 -34.92
N LEU A 171 30.78 27.70 -34.59
CA LEU A 171 31.80 26.75 -35.02
C LEU A 171 31.75 26.55 -36.54
N ASP A 172 30.55 26.52 -37.11
CA ASP A 172 30.33 26.39 -38.55
C ASP A 172 30.86 27.63 -39.29
N ASP A 173 30.54 28.84 -38.82
CA ASP A 173 31.09 30.09 -39.37
C ASP A 173 32.61 30.18 -39.22
N PHE A 174 33.14 29.77 -38.06
CA PHE A 174 34.59 29.73 -37.87
C PHE A 174 35.26 28.77 -38.87
N THR A 175 34.70 27.57 -39.04
CA THR A 175 35.29 26.51 -39.86
C THR A 175 35.17 26.82 -41.35
N HIS A 176 34.02 27.32 -41.80
CA HIS A 176 33.74 27.52 -43.22
C HIS A 176 34.01 28.93 -43.73
N THR A 177 34.06 29.94 -42.86
CA THR A 177 34.31 31.33 -43.26
C THR A 177 35.68 31.80 -42.78
N LYS A 178 35.97 31.71 -41.48
CA LYS A 178 37.17 32.33 -40.90
C LYS A 178 38.47 31.58 -41.19
N VAL A 179 38.45 30.24 -41.17
CA VAL A 179 39.63 29.44 -41.51
C VAL A 179 40.06 29.64 -42.98
N PRO A 180 39.15 29.61 -43.97
CA PRO A 180 39.51 29.94 -45.35
C PRO A 180 39.98 31.39 -45.55
N GLU A 181 39.34 32.37 -44.91
CA GLU A 181 39.82 33.77 -44.97
C GLU A 181 41.26 33.89 -44.46
N PHE A 182 41.62 33.14 -43.41
CA PHE A 182 42.98 33.13 -42.88
C PHE A 182 43.98 32.48 -43.84
N ASP A 183 43.60 31.37 -44.49
CA ASP A 183 44.42 30.71 -45.51
C ASP A 183 44.67 31.62 -46.72
N ASP A 184 43.64 32.34 -47.17
CA ASP A 184 43.74 33.34 -48.25
C ASP A 184 44.69 34.50 -47.89
N VAL A 185 44.65 34.97 -46.64
CA VAL A 185 45.56 36.02 -46.16
C VAL A 185 47.00 35.51 -46.09
N ILE A 186 47.21 34.26 -45.66
CA ILE A 186 48.54 33.63 -45.66
C ILE A 186 49.07 33.51 -47.09
N HIS A 187 48.26 33.02 -48.02
CA HIS A 187 48.66 32.90 -49.42
C HIS A 187 49.02 34.26 -50.03
N LYS A 188 48.26 35.31 -49.75
CA LYS A 188 48.61 36.69 -50.14
C LYS A 188 49.94 37.15 -49.57
N HIS A 189 50.23 36.86 -48.29
CA HIS A 189 51.51 37.23 -47.69
C HIS A 189 52.68 36.45 -48.30
N ILE A 190 52.50 35.16 -48.59
CA ILE A 190 53.49 34.33 -49.29
C ILE A 190 53.79 34.91 -50.67
N ASP A 191 52.75 35.30 -51.42
CA ASP A 191 52.92 35.91 -52.74
C ASP A 191 53.65 37.26 -52.67
N ILE A 192 53.33 38.12 -51.69
CA ILE A 192 54.04 39.39 -51.48
C ILE A 192 55.51 39.16 -51.16
N LEU A 193 55.82 38.21 -50.28
CA LEU A 193 57.20 37.86 -49.92
C LEU A 193 57.97 37.34 -51.13
N ARG A 194 57.35 36.48 -51.94
CA ARG A 194 57.94 35.95 -53.17
C ARG A 194 58.25 37.05 -54.18
N VAL A 195 57.33 38.00 -54.38
CA VAL A 195 57.54 39.14 -55.28
C VAL A 195 58.66 40.04 -54.77
N ALA A 196 58.70 40.33 -53.47
CA ALA A 196 59.74 41.15 -52.85
C ALA A 196 61.14 40.50 -52.97
N GLU A 197 61.24 39.19 -52.74
CA GLU A 197 62.48 38.44 -52.88
C GLU A 197 62.99 38.46 -54.34
N GLN A 198 62.08 38.29 -55.30
CA GLN A 198 62.42 38.32 -56.72
C GLN A 198 62.85 39.72 -57.19
N ASP A 199 62.20 40.78 -56.70
CA ASP A 199 62.59 42.16 -56.98
C ASP A 199 63.97 42.50 -56.36
N HIS A 200 64.23 42.00 -55.16
CA HIS A 200 65.53 42.16 -54.50
C HIS A 200 66.64 41.44 -55.28
N PHE A 201 66.41 40.21 -55.74
CA PHE A 201 67.34 39.48 -56.61
C PHE A 201 67.64 40.23 -57.90
N ASN A 202 66.62 40.81 -58.55
CA ASN A 202 66.78 41.58 -59.78
C ASN A 202 67.60 42.87 -59.56
N LYS A 203 67.37 43.59 -58.46
CA LYS A 203 68.18 44.76 -58.10
C LYS A 203 69.64 44.39 -57.86
N LEU A 204 69.88 43.31 -57.13
CA LEU A 204 71.23 42.81 -56.83
C LEU A 204 71.96 42.39 -58.11
N LYS A 205 71.25 41.76 -59.05
CA LYS A 205 71.77 41.43 -60.39
C LYS A 205 72.13 42.67 -61.20
N LEU A 206 71.27 43.69 -61.22
CA LEU A 206 71.53 44.95 -61.93
C LEU A 206 72.72 45.71 -61.35
N GLU A 207 72.86 45.72 -60.02
CA GLU A 207 74.00 46.32 -59.33
C GLU A 207 75.30 45.61 -59.76
N ILE A 208 75.32 44.27 -59.74
CA ILE A 208 76.49 43.47 -60.16
C ILE A 208 76.83 43.68 -61.64
N GLU A 209 75.83 43.72 -62.53
CA GLU A 209 76.03 43.99 -63.96
C GLU A 209 76.59 45.41 -64.21
N LYS A 210 76.26 46.38 -63.34
CA LYS A 210 76.77 47.76 -63.41
C LYS A 210 78.25 47.87 -63.01
N TYR A 211 78.75 46.96 -62.18
CA TYR A 211 80.16 46.90 -61.76
C TYR A 211 81.01 45.92 -62.59
N ALA A 212 80.40 45.13 -63.47
CA ALA A 212 81.09 44.15 -64.30
C ALA A 212 81.98 44.73 -65.45
N PRO A 213 81.75 45.92 -66.04
CA PRO A 213 82.55 46.36 -67.19
C PRO A 213 83.73 47.29 -66.87
N THR A 214 84.05 47.60 -65.61
CA THR A 214 85.12 48.57 -65.26
C THR A 214 86.51 47.97 -65.00
N GLN A 215 86.80 46.75 -65.45
CA GLN A 215 88.12 46.11 -65.26
C GLN A 215 89.03 46.05 -66.50
N ILE A 216 88.69 46.68 -67.64
CA ILE A 216 89.43 46.47 -68.90
C ILE A 216 90.11 47.73 -69.50
N ASP A 217 90.01 48.93 -68.91
CA ASP A 217 90.57 50.15 -69.55
C ASP A 217 91.54 50.98 -68.69
N VAL A 218 92.30 50.35 -67.81
CA VAL A 218 93.28 51.06 -66.93
C VAL A 218 94.71 51.07 -67.52
N GLU A 219 94.99 50.30 -68.58
CA GLU A 219 96.36 50.14 -69.10
C GLU A 219 96.74 51.17 -70.17
N ASN A 220 95.77 51.76 -70.88
CA ASN A 220 96.03 52.74 -71.95
C ASN A 220 96.15 54.18 -71.43
N ASP A 221 95.42 54.55 -70.37
CA ASP A 221 95.44 55.92 -69.81
C ASP A 221 96.74 56.25 -69.05
N ILE A 222 97.45 55.24 -68.54
CA ILE A 222 98.71 55.41 -67.80
C ILE A 222 99.86 55.85 -68.73
N LYS A 223 99.80 55.50 -70.02
CA LYS A 223 100.84 55.89 -70.99
C LYS A 223 100.71 57.34 -71.45
N GLU A 224 99.49 57.88 -71.50
CA GLU A 224 99.22 59.27 -71.89
C GLU A 224 99.46 60.27 -70.71
N LEU A 225 99.19 59.85 -69.47
CA LEU A 225 99.41 60.63 -68.26
C LEU A 225 100.89 61.01 -68.01
N LYS A 226 101.81 60.15 -68.47
CA LYS A 226 103.27 60.34 -68.29
C LYS A 226 103.80 61.51 -69.12
N GLN A 227 103.16 61.82 -70.25
CA GLN A 227 103.62 62.86 -71.18
C GLN A 227 103.10 64.25 -70.78
N ASN A 228 101.90 64.33 -70.18
CA ASN A 228 101.30 65.58 -69.71
C ASN A 228 101.82 66.04 -68.32
N MET A 229 102.56 65.19 -67.61
CA MET A 229 103.13 65.48 -66.27
C MET A 229 104.30 66.49 -66.28
N VAL A 230 104.84 66.86 -67.45
CA VAL A 230 105.93 67.85 -67.56
C VAL A 230 105.41 69.29 -67.44
N GLU A 231 104.12 69.53 -67.71
CA GLU A 231 103.49 70.85 -67.61
C GLU A 231 102.87 71.13 -66.22
N ILE A 232 102.65 70.11 -65.39
CA ILE A 232 102.00 70.20 -64.06
C ILE A 232 103.04 70.43 -62.94
N LYS A 233 103.92 71.43 -63.10
CA LYS A 233 104.78 71.90 -61.97
C LYS A 233 104.19 73.11 -61.26
N ASN A 234 103.36 73.90 -61.93
CA ASN A 234 102.74 75.11 -61.37
C ASN A 234 101.28 74.91 -60.88
N LEU A 235 100.70 73.70 -61.00
CA LEU A 235 99.33 73.36 -60.55
C LEU A 235 99.26 72.67 -59.17
N GLY A 236 100.41 72.32 -58.57
CA GLY A 236 100.50 71.47 -57.38
C GLY A 236 99.79 72.02 -56.13
N ASP A 237 99.86 73.35 -55.91
CA ASP A 237 99.27 73.97 -54.71
C ASP A 237 97.74 74.14 -54.80
N VAL A 238 97.20 74.29 -56.02
CA VAL A 238 95.75 74.40 -56.24
C VAL A 238 95.09 73.03 -56.24
N ILE A 239 95.78 72.02 -56.78
CA ILE A 239 95.31 70.62 -56.78
C ILE A 239 95.31 70.05 -55.35
N ALA A 240 96.36 70.25 -54.54
CA ALA A 240 96.41 69.68 -53.20
C ALA A 240 95.24 70.14 -52.32
N LYS A 241 94.87 71.44 -52.39
CA LYS A 241 93.69 72.01 -51.71
C LYS A 241 92.37 71.51 -52.27
N SER A 242 92.27 71.30 -53.58
CA SER A 242 91.06 70.80 -54.24
C SER A 242 90.82 69.31 -53.96
N ILE A 243 91.86 68.47 -54.04
CA ILE A 243 91.81 67.04 -53.74
C ILE A 243 91.48 66.82 -52.27
N THR A 244 92.16 67.50 -51.33
CA THR A 244 91.81 67.36 -49.91
C THR A 244 90.38 67.78 -49.66
N LYS A 245 89.91 68.91 -50.21
CA LYS A 245 88.51 69.35 -50.06
C LYS A 245 87.51 68.34 -50.65
N HIS A 246 87.80 67.77 -51.82
CA HIS A 246 86.90 66.82 -52.47
C HIS A 246 86.87 65.47 -51.75
N ILE A 247 88.02 64.96 -51.32
CA ILE A 247 88.11 63.74 -50.51
C ILE A 247 87.44 63.93 -49.15
N LEU A 248 87.64 65.07 -48.47
CA LEU A 248 86.97 65.35 -47.19
C LEU A 248 85.45 65.46 -47.35
N HIS A 249 84.99 66.00 -48.48
CA HIS A 249 83.57 66.07 -48.79
C HIS A 249 82.98 64.68 -49.08
N GLN A 250 83.62 63.86 -49.91
CA GLN A 250 83.17 62.50 -50.20
C GLN A 250 83.22 61.60 -48.96
N LEU A 251 84.28 61.69 -48.14
CA LEU A 251 84.33 60.99 -46.85
C LEU A 251 83.25 61.48 -45.90
N SER A 252 82.98 62.79 -45.86
CA SER A 252 81.90 63.33 -45.02
C SER A 252 80.52 62.85 -45.46
N ASP A 253 80.28 62.71 -46.77
CA ASP A 253 78.99 62.24 -47.28
C ASP A 253 78.82 60.75 -47.01
N ILE A 254 79.88 59.94 -47.20
CA ILE A 254 79.90 58.52 -46.84
C ILE A 254 79.71 58.32 -45.32
N ILE A 255 80.37 59.13 -44.49
CA ILE A 255 80.24 59.04 -43.02
C ILE A 255 78.80 59.39 -42.59
N LYS A 256 78.18 60.41 -43.20
CA LYS A 256 76.78 60.77 -42.91
C LYS A 256 75.80 59.66 -43.32
N GLU A 257 76.02 59.05 -44.48
CA GLU A 257 75.18 57.95 -44.94
C GLU A 257 75.36 56.70 -44.08
N PHE A 258 76.59 56.39 -43.66
CA PHE A 258 76.88 55.33 -42.69
C PHE A 258 76.25 55.62 -41.32
N GLU A 259 76.34 56.86 -40.82
CA GLU A 259 75.72 57.28 -39.56
C GLU A 259 74.18 57.16 -39.62
N SER A 260 73.59 57.52 -40.76
CA SER A 260 72.15 57.33 -41.01
C SER A 260 71.76 55.85 -40.99
N GLN A 261 72.53 54.98 -41.66
CA GLN A 261 72.30 53.53 -41.66
C GLN A 261 72.46 52.93 -40.27
N VAL A 262 73.47 53.35 -39.50
CA VAL A 262 73.67 52.90 -38.10
C VAL A 262 72.53 53.36 -37.20
N SER A 263 72.01 54.58 -37.40
CA SER A 263 70.83 55.08 -36.68
C SER A 263 69.56 54.27 -36.99
N HIS A 264 69.33 53.97 -38.27
CA HIS A 264 68.23 53.09 -38.69
C HIS A 264 68.36 51.68 -38.13
N LEU A 265 69.56 51.11 -38.14
CA LEU A 265 69.83 49.79 -37.57
C LEU A 265 69.59 49.77 -36.06
N LYS A 266 70.00 50.82 -35.34
CA LYS A 266 69.73 50.98 -33.92
C LYS A 266 68.23 51.03 -33.63
N SER A 267 67.50 51.87 -34.35
CA SER A 267 66.03 51.98 -34.23
C SER A 267 65.33 50.65 -34.53
N HIS A 268 65.76 49.94 -35.57
CA HIS A 268 65.21 48.63 -35.90
C HIS A 268 65.52 47.59 -34.80
N THR A 269 66.73 47.61 -34.24
CA THR A 269 67.13 46.72 -33.14
C THR A 269 66.33 47.00 -31.86
N GLU A 270 66.06 48.27 -31.55
CA GLU A 270 65.20 48.68 -30.42
C GLU A 270 63.74 48.24 -30.63
N ALA A 271 63.23 48.31 -31.86
CA ALA A 271 61.90 47.81 -32.19
C ALA A 271 61.81 46.28 -32.05
N VAL A 272 62.83 45.55 -32.54
CA VAL A 272 62.91 44.09 -32.42
C VAL A 272 63.03 43.65 -30.95
N THR A 273 63.84 44.32 -30.14
CA THR A 273 63.96 44.01 -28.70
C THR A 273 62.65 44.27 -27.95
N THR A 274 61.94 45.35 -28.29
CA THR A 274 60.61 45.64 -27.72
C THR A 274 59.61 44.54 -28.10
N SER A 275 59.56 44.15 -29.38
CA SER A 275 58.69 43.09 -29.87
C SER A 275 59.01 41.73 -29.24
N LEU A 276 60.29 41.44 -28.99
CA LEU A 276 60.70 40.21 -28.30
C LEU A 276 60.23 40.19 -26.83
N ALA A 277 60.37 41.32 -26.12
CA ALA A 277 59.91 41.46 -24.73
C ALA A 277 58.37 41.36 -24.62
N GLU A 278 57.64 41.93 -25.58
CA GLU A 278 56.20 41.75 -25.68
C GLU A 278 55.82 40.29 -25.98
N GLY A 279 56.57 39.62 -26.87
CA GLY A 279 56.42 38.21 -27.17
C GLY A 279 56.66 37.31 -25.95
N GLU A 280 57.68 37.57 -25.13
CA GLU A 280 57.94 36.85 -23.88
C GLU A 280 56.81 37.03 -22.87
N ASN A 281 56.29 38.26 -22.72
CA ASN A 281 55.14 38.53 -21.85
C ASN A 281 53.87 37.80 -22.33
N PHE A 282 53.64 37.75 -23.64
CA PHE A 282 52.54 37.00 -24.21
C PHE A 282 52.69 35.49 -23.95
N LEU A 283 53.90 34.94 -24.14
CA LEU A 283 54.19 33.54 -23.87
C LEU A 283 54.00 33.19 -22.39
N HIS A 284 54.42 34.07 -21.48
CA HIS A 284 54.21 33.92 -20.05
C HIS A 284 52.72 33.88 -19.69
N ASN A 285 51.91 34.77 -20.27
CA ASN A 285 50.47 34.79 -20.08
C ASN A 285 49.80 33.50 -20.62
N ILE A 286 50.22 33.01 -21.80
CA ILE A 286 49.74 31.73 -22.32
C ILE A 286 50.04 30.59 -21.35
N LYS A 287 51.26 30.55 -20.78
CA LYS A 287 51.63 29.53 -19.79
C LYS A 287 50.72 29.57 -18.57
N LEU A 288 50.47 30.75 -17.99
CA LEU A 288 49.58 30.91 -16.83
C LEU A 288 48.15 30.48 -17.15
N GLN A 289 47.62 30.84 -18.32
CA GLN A 289 46.29 30.41 -18.75
C GLN A 289 46.21 28.90 -18.98
N SER A 290 47.24 28.30 -19.59
CA SER A 290 47.33 26.85 -19.79
C SER A 290 47.34 26.08 -18.47
N GLU A 291 48.10 26.56 -17.47
CA GLU A 291 48.08 25.98 -16.11
C GLU A 291 46.71 26.10 -15.44
N MET A 292 45.98 27.20 -15.67
CA MET A 292 44.62 27.36 -15.18
C MET A 292 43.65 26.38 -15.86
N ILE A 293 43.75 26.22 -17.18
CA ILE A 293 42.95 25.28 -17.96
C ILE A 293 43.21 23.84 -17.48
N MET A 294 44.48 23.46 -17.25
CA MET A 294 44.82 22.14 -16.70
C MET A 294 44.18 21.90 -15.32
N LYS A 295 44.20 22.90 -14.43
CA LYS A 295 43.54 22.80 -13.12
C LYS A 295 42.02 22.64 -13.27
N GLN A 296 41.40 23.38 -14.19
CA GLN A 296 39.97 23.23 -14.46
C GLN A 296 39.63 21.89 -15.10
N MET A 297 40.46 21.39 -16.04
CA MET A 297 40.30 20.06 -16.63
C MET A 297 40.37 18.96 -15.57
N ARG A 298 41.31 19.05 -14.63
CA ARG A 298 41.40 18.10 -13.52
C ARG A 298 40.15 18.14 -12.64
N LEU A 299 39.69 19.33 -12.24
CA LEU A 299 38.45 19.49 -11.46
C LEU A 299 37.22 18.95 -12.23
N SER A 300 37.19 19.16 -13.55
CA SER A 300 36.14 18.63 -14.41
C SER A 300 36.18 17.11 -14.48
N SER A 301 37.37 16.51 -14.58
CA SER A 301 37.57 15.07 -14.56
C SER A 301 37.09 14.45 -13.25
N ASP A 302 37.52 15.01 -12.12
CA ASP A 302 37.11 14.53 -10.79
C ASP A 302 35.58 14.61 -10.64
N LYS A 303 34.95 15.68 -11.15
CA LYS A 303 33.49 15.83 -11.13
C LYS A 303 32.78 14.85 -12.06
N MET A 304 33.37 14.52 -13.20
CA MET A 304 32.84 13.52 -14.14
C MET A 304 32.87 12.11 -13.55
N GLU A 305 33.92 11.76 -12.82
CA GLU A 305 34.04 10.48 -12.10
C GLU A 305 32.96 10.35 -11.02
N VAL A 306 32.70 11.43 -10.26
CA VAL A 306 31.59 11.47 -9.30
C VAL A 306 30.24 11.29 -10.00
N LEU A 307 29.99 11.98 -11.13
CA LEU A 307 28.76 11.85 -11.90
C LEU A 307 28.57 10.42 -12.44
N GLN A 308 29.64 9.77 -12.92
CA GLN A 308 29.60 8.38 -13.35
C GLN A 308 29.20 7.46 -12.19
N SER A 309 29.81 7.64 -11.01
CA SER A 309 29.44 6.86 -9.82
C SER A 309 27.99 7.06 -9.38
N GLN A 310 27.44 8.27 -9.56
CA GLN A 310 26.03 8.57 -9.27
C GLN A 310 25.10 7.95 -10.30
N ASN A 311 25.50 7.94 -11.58
CA ASN A 311 24.76 7.30 -12.66
C ASN A 311 24.69 5.78 -12.47
N ASP A 312 25.79 5.15 -12.04
CA ASP A 312 25.83 3.72 -11.74
C ASP A 312 24.89 3.37 -10.57
N LYS A 313 24.82 4.23 -9.54
CA LYS A 313 23.85 4.07 -8.43
C LYS A 313 22.39 4.23 -8.86
N LEU A 314 22.14 5.10 -9.85
CA LEU A 314 20.82 5.26 -10.47
C LEU A 314 20.42 4.01 -11.24
N TYR A 315 21.35 3.39 -11.96
CA TYR A 315 21.13 2.12 -12.66
C TYR A 315 20.75 1.00 -11.67
N ASN A 316 21.46 0.90 -10.55
CA ASN A 316 21.13 -0.05 -9.49
C ASN A 316 19.74 0.23 -8.87
N SER A 317 19.34 1.50 -8.76
CA SER A 317 18.02 1.86 -8.25
C SER A 317 16.90 1.48 -9.22
N TYR A 318 17.15 1.54 -10.53
CA TYR A 318 16.23 1.07 -11.55
C TYR A 318 16.00 -0.44 -11.48
N ASP A 319 17.06 -1.23 -11.27
CA ASP A 319 16.94 -2.69 -11.10
C ASP A 319 16.10 -3.03 -9.87
N VAL A 320 16.30 -2.34 -8.73
CA VAL A 320 15.47 -2.52 -7.54
C VAL A 320 14.00 -2.18 -7.80
N VAL A 321 13.71 -1.11 -8.56
CA VAL A 321 12.34 -0.74 -8.92
C VAL A 321 11.71 -1.79 -9.86
N LYS A 322 12.49 -2.35 -10.79
CA LYS A 322 12.05 -3.40 -11.69
C LYS A 322 11.69 -4.68 -10.94
N ASP A 323 12.53 -5.08 -9.97
CA ASP A 323 12.26 -6.23 -9.11
C ASP A 323 11.02 -5.98 -8.24
N LEU A 324 10.87 -4.78 -7.68
CA LEU A 324 9.68 -4.40 -6.92
C LEU A 324 8.39 -4.46 -7.76
N ILE A 325 8.44 -4.04 -9.03
CA ILE A 325 7.30 -4.17 -9.95
C ILE A 325 6.95 -5.64 -10.16
N HIS A 326 7.95 -6.50 -10.33
CA HIS A 326 7.73 -7.94 -10.47
C HIS A 326 7.09 -8.57 -9.21
N ASP A 327 7.54 -8.17 -8.04
CA ASP A 327 6.97 -8.60 -6.76
C ASP A 327 5.52 -8.12 -6.61
N ILE A 328 5.22 -6.88 -6.99
CA ILE A 328 3.85 -6.32 -6.98
C ILE A 328 2.94 -7.08 -7.94
N GLU A 329 3.42 -7.45 -9.13
CA GLU A 329 2.65 -8.26 -10.08
C GLU A 329 2.35 -9.66 -9.53
N THR A 330 3.32 -10.26 -8.84
CA THR A 330 3.16 -11.57 -8.19
C THR A 330 2.12 -11.52 -7.08
N VAL A 331 2.24 -10.55 -6.16
CA VAL A 331 1.26 -10.34 -5.08
C VAL A 331 -0.14 -10.06 -5.64
N ARG A 332 -0.24 -9.25 -6.71
CA ARG A 332 -1.53 -9.01 -7.37
C ARG A 332 -2.15 -10.29 -7.92
N LYS A 333 -1.35 -11.16 -8.52
CA LYS A 333 -1.80 -12.45 -9.05
C LYS A 333 -2.30 -13.36 -7.93
N GLU A 334 -1.56 -13.46 -6.84
CA GLU A 334 -1.94 -14.23 -5.64
C GLU A 334 -3.21 -13.69 -4.98
N TYR A 335 -3.37 -12.36 -4.92
CA TYR A 335 -4.58 -11.73 -4.43
C TYR A 335 -5.80 -12.06 -5.31
N LEU A 336 -5.66 -11.96 -6.63
CA LEU A 336 -6.70 -12.34 -7.58
C LEU A 336 -7.09 -13.81 -7.41
N GLN A 337 -6.12 -14.69 -7.24
CA GLN A 337 -6.35 -16.11 -7.02
C GLN A 337 -7.05 -16.39 -5.69
N SER A 338 -6.60 -15.73 -4.61
CA SER A 338 -7.25 -15.83 -3.30
C SER A 338 -8.69 -15.32 -3.32
N LYS A 339 -8.96 -14.25 -4.09
CA LYS A 339 -10.31 -13.72 -4.30
C LYS A 339 -11.20 -14.73 -5.02
N ILE A 340 -10.69 -15.40 -6.06
CA ILE A 340 -11.42 -16.47 -6.77
C ILE A 340 -11.72 -17.62 -5.80
N THR A 341 -10.71 -18.11 -5.07
CA THR A 341 -10.89 -19.18 -4.08
C THR A 341 -11.90 -18.81 -2.99
N LEU A 342 -11.90 -17.56 -2.52
CA LEU A 342 -12.87 -17.08 -1.54
C LEU A 342 -14.29 -17.05 -2.13
N SER A 343 -14.44 -16.63 -3.38
CA SER A 343 -15.72 -16.67 -4.09
C SER A 343 -16.24 -18.12 -4.20
N ASP A 344 -15.37 -19.04 -4.60
CA ASP A 344 -15.72 -20.47 -4.70
C ASP A 344 -16.12 -21.05 -3.33
N MET A 345 -15.43 -20.67 -2.25
CA MET A 345 -15.80 -21.05 -0.89
C MET A 345 -17.17 -20.50 -0.51
N ILE A 346 -17.47 -19.24 -0.81
CA ILE A 346 -18.78 -18.63 -0.53
C ILE A 346 -19.88 -19.38 -1.27
N ASP A 347 -19.68 -19.68 -2.56
CA ASP A 347 -20.65 -20.44 -3.36
C ASP A 347 -20.86 -21.86 -2.79
N THR A 348 -19.78 -22.51 -2.35
CA THR A 348 -19.84 -23.82 -1.69
C THR A 348 -20.58 -23.76 -0.36
N PHE A 349 -20.39 -22.70 0.43
CA PHE A 349 -21.12 -22.48 1.69
C PHE A 349 -22.62 -22.33 1.44
N TYR A 350 -23.03 -21.51 0.47
CA TYR A 350 -24.45 -21.37 0.12
C TYR A 350 -25.05 -22.69 -0.38
N HIS A 351 -24.28 -23.49 -1.12
CA HIS A 351 -24.76 -24.80 -1.57
C HIS A 351 -24.95 -25.77 -0.40
N THR A 352 -23.95 -25.86 0.48
CA THR A 352 -24.00 -26.70 1.69
C THR A 352 -25.16 -26.30 2.60
N GLU A 353 -25.35 -25.00 2.86
CA GLU A 353 -26.47 -24.50 3.67
C GLU A 353 -27.82 -24.93 3.08
N LYS A 354 -27.97 -24.83 1.75
CA LYS A 354 -29.19 -25.24 1.07
C LYS A 354 -29.41 -26.75 1.12
N GLU A 355 -28.35 -27.55 0.98
CA GLU A 355 -28.41 -29.01 1.13
C GLU A 355 -28.78 -29.42 2.56
N GLU A 356 -28.18 -28.80 3.59
CA GLU A 356 -28.53 -29.05 4.99
C GLU A 356 -29.99 -28.69 5.28
N ILE A 357 -30.49 -27.55 4.77
CA ILE A 357 -31.90 -27.18 4.89
C ILE A 357 -32.81 -28.23 4.21
N GLN A 358 -32.42 -28.73 3.04
CA GLN A 358 -33.18 -29.80 2.36
C GLN A 358 -33.14 -31.11 3.14
N GLN A 359 -32.00 -31.48 3.71
CA GLN A 359 -31.86 -32.68 4.53
C GLN A 359 -32.72 -32.58 5.78
N ILE A 360 -32.65 -31.48 6.52
CA ILE A 360 -33.50 -31.21 7.69
C ILE A 360 -34.98 -31.27 7.30
N LYS A 361 -35.37 -30.71 6.16
CA LYS A 361 -36.75 -30.79 5.67
C LYS A 361 -37.17 -32.24 5.42
N SER A 362 -36.30 -33.06 4.83
CA SER A 362 -36.57 -34.49 4.60
C SER A 362 -36.68 -35.28 5.91
N GLU A 363 -35.84 -34.97 6.90
CA GLU A 363 -35.89 -35.57 8.24
C GLU A 363 -37.17 -35.18 8.98
N ILE A 364 -37.61 -33.92 8.85
CA ILE A 364 -38.91 -33.48 9.39
C ILE A 364 -40.07 -34.23 8.70
N MET A 365 -40.02 -34.42 7.38
CA MET A 365 -41.07 -35.15 6.65
C MET A 365 -41.13 -36.62 7.06
N THR A 366 -39.98 -37.29 7.20
CA THR A 366 -39.93 -38.69 7.67
C THR A 366 -40.38 -38.80 9.14
N LEU A 367 -40.00 -37.84 10.00
CA LEU A 367 -40.48 -37.78 11.38
C LEU A 367 -42.01 -37.57 11.43
N MET A 368 -42.55 -36.69 10.59
CA MET A 368 -44.00 -36.47 10.46
C MET A 368 -44.73 -37.73 9.99
N GLU A 369 -44.16 -38.47 9.04
CA GLU A 369 -44.71 -39.73 8.56
C GLU A 369 -44.70 -40.79 9.67
N LEU A 370 -43.60 -40.91 10.40
CA LEU A 370 -43.47 -41.84 11.52
C LEU A 370 -44.40 -41.48 12.69
N LEU A 371 -44.58 -40.18 12.97
CA LEU A 371 -45.58 -39.67 13.91
C LEU A 371 -46.99 -40.00 13.45
N SER A 372 -47.30 -39.82 12.16
CA SER A 372 -48.62 -40.15 11.60
C SER A 372 -48.90 -41.65 11.70
N GLN A 373 -47.94 -42.50 11.33
CA GLN A 373 -48.06 -43.95 11.49
C GLN A 373 -48.22 -44.35 12.95
N LYS A 374 -47.51 -43.70 13.89
CA LYS A 374 -47.63 -43.97 15.32
C LYS A 374 -48.96 -43.50 15.89
N ILE A 375 -49.48 -42.35 15.42
CA ILE A 375 -50.82 -41.86 15.76
C ILE A 375 -51.86 -42.83 15.20
N GLU A 376 -51.72 -43.27 13.96
CA GLU A 376 -52.65 -44.20 13.31
C GLU A 376 -52.62 -45.59 13.99
N ALA A 377 -51.43 -46.08 14.36
CA ALA A 377 -51.29 -47.28 15.17
C ALA A 377 -51.91 -47.12 16.57
N SER A 378 -51.75 -45.94 17.19
CA SER A 378 -52.38 -45.62 18.48
C SER A 378 -53.90 -45.50 18.37
N ILE A 379 -54.42 -44.93 17.27
CA ILE A 379 -55.85 -44.86 16.96
C ILE A 379 -56.39 -46.27 16.71
N LYS A 380 -55.67 -47.12 15.99
CA LYS A 380 -56.04 -48.51 15.73
C LYS A 380 -56.04 -49.34 17.02
N GLN A 381 -55.07 -49.15 17.90
CA GLN A 381 -55.06 -49.73 19.25
C GLN A 381 -56.21 -49.18 20.11
N LEU A 382 -56.55 -47.90 19.98
CA LEU A 382 -57.73 -47.32 20.64
C LEU A 382 -59.01 -47.96 20.10
N GLN A 383 -59.15 -48.10 18.78
CA GLN A 383 -60.29 -48.73 18.11
C GLN A 383 -60.42 -50.22 18.47
N GLU A 384 -59.32 -50.97 18.56
CA GLU A 384 -59.30 -52.34 19.08
C GLU A 384 -59.71 -52.40 20.57
N HIS A 385 -59.27 -51.43 21.39
CA HIS A 385 -59.74 -51.31 22.78
C HIS A 385 -61.22 -50.94 22.88
N TYR A 386 -61.76 -50.17 21.93
CA TYR A 386 -63.17 -49.81 21.89
C TYR A 386 -64.06 -50.93 21.33
N HIS A 387 -63.53 -51.86 20.52
CA HIS A 387 -64.28 -53.05 20.12
C HIS A 387 -64.48 -54.06 21.27
N ILE A 388 -63.73 -53.93 22.37
CA ILE A 388 -63.92 -54.74 23.59
C ILE A 388 -64.93 -54.06 24.56
N THR A 389 -65.33 -52.82 24.28
CA THR A 389 -66.37 -52.09 25.02
C THR A 389 -67.49 -51.63 24.08
N ASP A 390 -68.12 -52.60 23.41
CA ASP A 390 -69.46 -52.42 22.88
C ASP A 390 -70.46 -52.35 24.05
N THR A 391 -70.67 -51.13 24.56
CA THR A 391 -71.99 -50.55 24.77
C THR A 391 -71.82 -49.11 25.28
N THR A 392 -72.29 -48.16 24.45
CA THR A 392 -72.36 -46.70 24.63
C THR A 392 -71.15 -45.86 24.17
N LEU A 393 -71.36 -45.21 23.01
CA LEU A 393 -70.50 -44.19 22.42
C LEU A 393 -70.49 -42.92 23.31
N PRO A 394 -69.35 -42.47 23.87
CA PRO A 394 -69.33 -41.25 24.68
C PRO A 394 -69.34 -39.99 23.80
N GLN A 395 -70.21 -39.03 24.14
CA GLN A 395 -70.40 -37.72 23.48
C GLN A 395 -69.12 -36.88 23.31
N SER A 396 -68.02 -37.23 23.99
CA SER A 396 -66.72 -36.56 23.88
C SER A 396 -66.06 -36.71 22.50
N VAL A 397 -66.34 -37.80 21.76
CA VAL A 397 -65.78 -38.04 20.42
C VAL A 397 -66.47 -37.18 19.35
N GLN A 398 -67.78 -36.91 19.50
CA GLN A 398 -68.49 -35.96 18.63
C GLN A 398 -67.98 -34.52 18.80
N ILE A 399 -67.73 -34.10 20.04
CA ILE A 399 -67.20 -32.76 20.35
C ILE A 399 -65.78 -32.58 19.81
N LEU A 400 -64.92 -33.61 19.90
CA LEU A 400 -63.56 -33.56 19.36
C LEU A 400 -63.54 -33.49 17.82
N SER A 401 -64.46 -34.19 17.13
CA SER A 401 -64.57 -34.09 15.66
C SER A 401 -65.01 -32.71 15.18
N GLN A 402 -65.92 -32.06 15.93
CA GLN A 402 -66.36 -30.69 15.63
C GLN A 402 -65.26 -29.66 15.93
N LYS A 403 -64.50 -29.84 17.01
CA LYS A 403 -63.39 -28.95 17.37
C LYS A 403 -62.23 -29.02 16.37
N ASN A 404 -62.01 -30.18 15.74
CA ASN A 404 -60.98 -30.35 14.70
C ASN A 404 -61.38 -29.69 13.37
N LYS A 405 -62.68 -29.71 13.01
CA LYS A 405 -63.19 -28.94 11.85
C LYS A 405 -62.99 -27.42 12.02
N VAL A 406 -63.24 -26.89 13.22
CA VAL A 406 -63.02 -25.46 13.52
C VAL A 406 -61.53 -25.08 13.49
N LEU A 407 -60.63 -25.99 13.89
CA LEU A 407 -59.19 -25.75 13.83
C LEU A 407 -58.63 -25.79 12.40
N GLN A 408 -59.17 -26.65 11.53
CA GLN A 408 -58.84 -26.67 10.10
C GLN A 408 -59.33 -25.41 9.37
N GLU A 409 -60.53 -24.91 9.70
CA GLU A 409 -61.02 -23.63 9.16
C GLU A 409 -60.16 -22.44 9.63
N TYR A 410 -59.67 -22.44 10.88
CA TYR A 410 -58.77 -21.40 11.39
C TYR A 410 -57.36 -21.43 10.76
N THR A 411 -56.83 -22.61 10.42
CA THR A 411 -55.52 -22.73 9.77
C THR A 411 -55.56 -22.32 8.30
N GLN A 412 -56.66 -22.59 7.59
CA GLN A 412 -56.87 -22.08 6.23
C GLN A 412 -57.07 -20.55 6.19
N PHE A 413 -57.70 -19.97 7.23
CA PHE A 413 -57.89 -18.51 7.31
C PHE A 413 -56.58 -17.74 7.56
N ASN A 414 -55.63 -18.32 8.30
CA ASN A 414 -54.32 -17.70 8.57
C ASN A 414 -53.29 -17.87 7.45
N GLN A 415 -53.45 -18.86 6.55
CA GLN A 415 -52.60 -18.99 5.35
C GLN A 415 -53.00 -18.03 4.21
N ALA A 416 -54.18 -17.39 4.29
CA ALA A 416 -54.64 -16.40 3.32
C ALA A 416 -54.23 -14.94 3.65
N LYS A 417 -53.49 -14.71 4.75
CA LYS A 417 -52.94 -13.41 5.15
C LYS A 417 -51.45 -13.53 5.49
N SER A 418 -50.62 -13.65 4.47
CA SER A 418 -49.23 -13.21 4.53
C SER A 418 -49.01 -12.26 3.35
N PRO A 419 -48.85 -10.94 3.59
CA PRO A 419 -48.47 -10.03 2.54
C PRO A 419 -46.99 -10.23 2.21
N LYS A 420 -46.71 -10.18 0.90
CA LYS A 420 -45.39 -9.89 0.34
C LYS A 420 -44.83 -8.65 1.01
N GLU A 421 -43.63 -8.73 1.55
CA GLU A 421 -42.70 -7.60 1.65
C GLU A 421 -41.40 -8.04 0.99
N GLU A 422 -41.29 -7.69 -0.29
CA GLU A 422 -40.03 -7.42 -1.00
C GLU A 422 -39.72 -5.93 -0.77
N GLU A 423 -38.61 -5.62 -0.11
CA GLU A 423 -37.54 -4.70 -0.55
C GLU A 423 -36.35 -4.77 0.40
#